data_AF-A0A080Z1X9-F1
#
_entry.id   AF-A0A080Z1X9-F1
#
_cell.length_a   1.000
_cell.length_b   1.000
_cell.length_c   1.000
_cell.angle_alpha   90.00
_cell.angle_beta   90.00
_cell.angle_gamma   90.00
#
_symmetry.space_group_name_H-M   'P 1'
#
loop_
_entity.id
_entity.type
_entity.pdbx_description
1 polymer ?
#
loop_
_entity_poly.entity_id
_entity_poly.type
_entity_poly.pdbx_seq_one_letter_code
_entity_poly.pdbx_strand_id
1 'polypeptide(L)'
;MDIPRIGCASHRLSRAVAAQLKEHADDLDLVQTLMLKLRTLTKSAKLRLKTSLRPIIRQQTRWGSNFAMLNRFFELLPFLDANDEEFARLKNLLGELKEAESVSKALQGGDVNLLVRVCFDGLIAKKESYSTYLAPRAENVHSPEFESGCVRVLKGQALRWRLFLSVPLRKVSDRVMVTRREPRSLSDFKSVAA
;
A
#
# COMPACT_ATOMS: atom_id res chain seq x y z
N MET A 1 -23.86 -9.78 -22.52
CA MET A 1 -22.66 -8.96 -22.82
C MET A 1 -21.97 -8.71 -21.49
N ASP A 2 -21.02 -9.57 -21.11
CA ASP A 2 -20.26 -9.36 -19.87
C ASP A 2 -19.25 -8.24 -20.07
N ILE A 3 -19.30 -7.24 -19.20
CA ILE A 3 -18.38 -6.11 -19.21
C ILE A 3 -17.01 -6.64 -18.72
N PRO A 4 -15.92 -6.49 -19.50
CA PRO A 4 -14.58 -6.89 -19.06
C PRO A 4 -14.23 -6.21 -17.75
N ARG A 5 -13.86 -7.00 -16.74
CA ARG A 5 -13.42 -6.48 -15.44
C ARG A 5 -11.91 -6.69 -15.30
N ILE A 6 -11.27 -5.74 -14.64
CA ILE A 6 -9.98 -6.00 -14.01
C ILE A 6 -10.23 -7.17 -13.05
N GLY A 7 -9.50 -8.29 -13.20
CA GLY A 7 -9.62 -9.44 -12.30
C GLY A 7 -9.38 -9.04 -10.85
N CYS A 8 -9.52 -9.96 -9.89
CA CYS A 8 -9.38 -9.62 -8.46
C CYS A 8 -7.99 -9.01 -8.15
N ALA A 9 -7.91 -7.68 -8.10
CA ALA A 9 -6.68 -6.91 -7.97
C ALA A 9 -5.95 -7.26 -6.66
N SER A 10 -6.71 -7.37 -5.57
CA SER A 10 -6.20 -7.79 -4.26
C SER A 10 -5.58 -9.19 -4.31
N HIS A 11 -6.19 -10.12 -5.06
CA HIS A 11 -5.65 -11.47 -5.21
C HIS A 11 -4.34 -11.46 -6.02
N ARG A 12 -4.26 -10.69 -7.10
CA ARG A 12 -3.04 -10.54 -7.92
C ARG A 12 -1.89 -9.96 -7.10
N LEU A 13 -2.16 -8.89 -6.34
CA LEU A 13 -1.21 -8.30 -5.42
C LEU A 13 -0.75 -9.30 -4.36
N SER A 14 -1.68 -10.05 -3.78
CA SER A 14 -1.36 -11.09 -2.81
C SER A 14 -0.43 -12.17 -3.37
N ARG A 15 -0.57 -12.54 -4.65
CA ARG A 15 0.34 -13.52 -5.29
C ARG A 15 1.73 -12.94 -5.51
N ALA A 16 1.83 -11.69 -5.96
CA ALA A 16 3.10 -10.99 -6.12
C ALA A 16 3.88 -10.91 -4.79
N VAL A 17 3.20 -10.48 -3.73
CA VAL A 17 3.81 -10.38 -2.40
C VAL A 17 4.17 -11.75 -1.83
N ALA A 18 3.34 -12.77 -2.05
CA ALA A 18 3.65 -14.13 -1.60
C ALA A 18 4.91 -14.69 -2.28
N ALA A 19 5.09 -14.43 -3.58
CA ALA A 19 6.30 -14.84 -4.30
C ALA A 19 7.56 -14.18 -3.71
N GLN A 20 7.50 -12.88 -3.43
CA GLN A 20 8.59 -12.17 -2.75
C GLN A 20 8.88 -12.71 -1.35
N LEU A 21 7.84 -12.97 -0.54
CA LEU A 21 8.04 -13.48 0.82
C LEU A 21 8.71 -14.86 0.84
N LYS A 22 8.56 -15.65 -0.22
CA LYS A 22 9.19 -16.97 -0.35
C LYS A 22 10.71 -16.88 -0.39
N GLU A 23 11.28 -15.82 -0.96
CA GLU A 23 12.73 -15.57 -1.01
C GLU A 23 13.33 -15.29 0.38
N HIS A 24 12.48 -14.94 1.36
CA HIS A 24 12.87 -14.57 2.72
C HIS A 24 12.29 -15.54 3.77
N ALA A 25 11.91 -16.76 3.37
CA ALA A 25 11.22 -17.69 4.25
C ALA A 25 11.99 -17.97 5.55
N ASP A 26 13.30 -18.22 5.45
CA ASP A 26 14.16 -18.53 6.60
C ASP A 26 14.29 -17.35 7.57
N ASP A 27 14.51 -16.14 7.03
CA ASP A 27 14.59 -14.90 7.83
C ASP A 27 13.26 -14.64 8.56
N LEU A 28 12.13 -14.92 7.91
CA LEU A 28 10.79 -14.79 8.50
C LEU A 28 10.55 -15.84 9.61
N ASP A 29 11.07 -17.06 9.45
CA ASP A 29 10.99 -18.10 10.47
C ASP A 29 11.86 -17.81 11.70
N LEU A 30 13.01 -17.18 11.49
CA LEU A 30 13.85 -16.65 12.57
C LEU A 30 13.08 -15.60 13.38
N VAL A 31 12.49 -14.59 12.72
CA VAL A 31 11.68 -13.57 13.40
C VAL A 31 10.49 -14.19 14.11
N GLN A 32 9.79 -15.13 13.49
CA GLN A 32 8.67 -15.85 14.12
C GLN A 32 9.12 -16.54 15.41
N THR A 33 10.28 -17.20 15.39
CA THR A 33 10.86 -17.86 16.56
C THR A 33 11.18 -16.85 17.67
N LEU A 34 11.74 -15.69 17.32
CA LEU A 34 11.99 -14.60 18.27
C LEU A 34 10.68 -14.05 18.86
N MET A 35 9.69 -13.79 18.03
CA MET A 35 8.37 -13.28 18.47
C MET A 35 7.66 -14.28 19.41
N LEU A 36 7.80 -15.59 19.16
CA LEU A 36 7.33 -16.64 20.07
C LEU A 36 8.07 -16.62 21.41
N LYS A 37 9.40 -16.47 21.39
CA LYS A 37 10.22 -16.35 22.62
C LYS A 37 9.80 -15.12 23.43
N LEU A 38 9.51 -13.99 22.80
CA LEU A 38 9.03 -12.78 23.47
C LEU A 38 7.63 -12.93 24.07
N ARG A 39 6.82 -13.86 23.57
CA ARG A 39 5.51 -14.17 24.13
C ARG A 39 5.59 -15.00 25.42
N THR A 40 6.71 -15.66 25.71
CA THR A 40 6.89 -16.45 26.94
C THR A 40 6.71 -15.58 28.19
N LEU A 41 6.20 -16.16 29.27
CA LEU A 41 5.75 -15.42 30.47
C LEU A 41 6.85 -14.52 31.04
N THR A 42 8.06 -15.06 31.21
CA THR A 42 9.22 -14.33 31.76
C THR A 42 9.68 -13.19 30.85
N LYS A 43 9.74 -13.42 29.52
CA LYS A 43 10.19 -12.40 28.56
C LYS A 43 9.12 -11.34 28.35
N SER A 44 7.84 -11.74 28.31
CA SER A 44 6.69 -10.84 28.23
C SER A 44 6.62 -9.92 29.45
N ALA A 45 6.86 -10.45 30.66
CA ALA A 45 6.92 -9.64 31.87
C ALA A 45 8.03 -8.57 31.79
N LYS A 46 9.25 -8.96 31.39
CA LYS A 46 10.35 -8.02 31.18
C LYS A 46 10.04 -6.99 30.10
N LEU A 47 9.42 -7.40 29.00
CA LEU A 47 9.06 -6.50 27.90
C LEU A 47 8.02 -5.45 28.34
N ARG A 48 7.03 -5.86 29.16
CA ARG A 48 6.01 -4.95 29.71
C ARG A 48 6.57 -3.86 30.62
N LEU A 49 7.75 -4.07 31.21
CA LEU A 49 8.45 -3.04 31.97
C LEU A 49 9.07 -1.96 31.06
N LYS A 50 9.42 -2.31 29.82
CA LYS A 50 10.04 -1.39 28.85
C LYS A 50 9.01 -0.76 27.89
N THR A 51 7.95 -1.48 27.51
CA THR A 51 6.97 -1.03 26.50
C THR A 51 5.59 -1.67 26.68
N SER A 52 4.55 -0.98 26.21
CA SER A 52 3.17 -1.51 26.16
C SER A 52 2.93 -2.43 24.95
N LEU A 53 3.86 -2.45 23.98
CA LEU A 53 3.76 -3.23 22.76
C LEU A 53 3.81 -4.73 23.03
N ARG A 54 3.04 -5.50 22.24
CA ARG A 54 2.98 -6.96 22.34
C ARG A 54 3.46 -7.62 21.04
N PRO A 55 4.18 -8.77 21.14
CA PRO A 55 4.54 -9.54 19.96
C PRO A 55 3.30 -9.99 19.18
N ILE A 56 3.36 -9.86 17.86
CA ILE A 56 2.40 -10.41 16.88
C ILE A 56 3.02 -11.65 16.25
N ILE A 57 2.24 -12.73 16.14
CA ILE A 57 2.66 -14.00 15.54
C ILE A 57 2.04 -14.11 14.15
N ARG A 58 2.81 -14.58 13.17
CA ARG A 58 2.30 -14.71 11.81
C ARG A 58 1.36 -15.90 11.63
N GLN A 59 0.38 -15.74 10.75
CA GLN A 59 -0.35 -16.80 10.06
C GLN A 59 0.29 -17.01 8.69
N GLN A 60 0.90 -18.18 8.45
CA GLN A 60 1.69 -18.44 7.24
C GLN A 60 0.91 -18.23 5.93
N THR A 61 -0.40 -18.51 5.93
CA THR A 61 -1.24 -18.42 4.72
C THR A 61 -1.63 -17.00 4.31
N ARG A 62 -1.31 -15.98 5.13
CA ARG A 62 -1.74 -14.60 4.89
C ARG A 62 -0.54 -13.65 4.93
N TRP A 63 -0.17 -13.09 3.78
CA TRP A 63 0.96 -12.17 3.67
C TRP A 63 0.82 -10.93 4.58
N GLY A 64 -0.39 -10.42 4.78
CA GLY A 64 -0.64 -9.30 5.70
C GLY A 64 -0.25 -9.60 7.15
N SER A 65 -0.27 -10.87 7.56
CA SER A 65 0.18 -11.30 8.88
C SER A 65 1.72 -11.31 8.97
N ASN A 66 2.42 -11.69 7.89
CA ASN A 66 3.88 -11.54 7.80
C ASN A 66 4.28 -10.07 7.93
N PHE A 67 3.58 -9.18 7.22
CA PHE A 67 3.80 -7.74 7.31
C PHE A 67 3.58 -7.21 8.75
N ALA A 68 2.46 -7.55 9.38
CA ALA A 68 2.15 -7.09 10.73
C ALA A 68 3.18 -7.60 11.77
N MET A 69 3.64 -8.84 11.62
CA MET A 69 4.70 -9.41 12.45
C MET A 69 6.02 -8.64 12.29
N LEU A 70 6.47 -8.44 11.04
CA LEU A 70 7.70 -7.70 10.77
C LEU A 70 7.64 -6.26 11.27
N ASN A 71 6.53 -5.56 10.98
CA ASN A 71 6.35 -4.20 11.44
C ASN A 71 6.42 -4.12 12.98
N ARG A 72 5.75 -5.05 13.69
CA ARG A 72 5.82 -5.12 15.14
C ARG A 72 7.22 -5.49 15.65
N PHE A 73 7.92 -6.40 14.98
CA PHE A 73 9.28 -6.79 15.36
C PHE A 73 10.22 -5.59 15.35
N PHE A 74 10.20 -4.76 14.30
CA PHE A 74 11.02 -3.56 14.23
C PHE A 74 10.61 -2.48 15.23
N GLU A 75 9.33 -2.39 15.62
CA GLU A 75 8.90 -1.52 16.73
C GLU A 75 9.41 -2.02 18.09
N LEU A 76 9.60 -3.34 18.24
CA LEU A 76 10.12 -3.95 19.47
C LEU A 76 11.64 -3.92 19.56
N LEU A 77 12.34 -3.92 18.41
CA LEU A 77 13.80 -4.01 18.30
C LEU A 77 14.57 -3.10 19.27
N PRO A 78 14.21 -1.80 19.45
CA PRO A 78 14.93 -0.90 20.37
C PRO A 78 14.91 -1.36 21.84
N PHE A 79 13.99 -2.26 22.21
CA PHE A 79 13.85 -2.77 23.58
C PHE A 79 14.54 -4.12 23.79
N LEU A 80 15.00 -4.77 22.71
CA LEU A 80 15.51 -6.14 22.69
C LEU A 80 17.03 -6.26 22.79
N ASP A 81 17.75 -5.14 22.87
CA ASP A 81 19.22 -5.09 22.93
C ASP A 81 19.86 -5.90 21.76
N ALA A 82 19.20 -5.90 20.60
CA ALA A 82 19.61 -6.63 19.40
C ALA A 82 20.31 -5.70 18.39
N ASN A 83 21.25 -6.24 17.59
CA ASN A 83 21.96 -5.45 16.59
C ASN A 83 21.08 -5.22 15.35
N ASP A 84 20.86 -3.96 14.98
CA ASP A 84 20.08 -3.54 13.82
C ASP A 84 20.63 -4.07 12.49
N GLU A 85 21.95 -4.28 12.41
CA GLU A 85 22.63 -4.70 11.18
C GLU A 85 22.24 -6.12 10.76
N GLU A 86 21.99 -7.02 11.72
CA GLU A 86 21.59 -8.40 11.47
C GLU A 86 20.25 -8.48 10.72
N PHE A 87 19.39 -7.47 10.91
CA PHE A 87 18.05 -7.41 10.33
C PHE A 87 17.92 -6.42 9.16
N ALA A 88 19.04 -5.93 8.61
CA ALA A 88 19.04 -4.94 7.52
C ALA A 88 18.28 -5.45 6.27
N ARG A 89 18.44 -6.73 5.90
CA ARG A 89 17.72 -7.35 4.79
C ARG A 89 16.20 -7.34 5.01
N LEU A 90 15.74 -7.68 6.22
CA LEU A 90 14.33 -7.65 6.60
C LEU A 90 13.77 -6.22 6.71
N LYS A 91 14.61 -5.24 7.04
CA LYS A 91 14.23 -3.82 7.10
C LYS A 91 13.93 -3.28 5.70
N ASN A 92 14.76 -3.64 4.73
CA ASN A 92 14.52 -3.33 3.31
C ASN A 92 13.25 -4.02 2.81
N LEU A 93 13.07 -5.31 3.11
CA LEU A 93 11.85 -6.05 2.79
C LEU A 93 10.60 -5.36 3.37
N LEU A 94 10.65 -4.93 4.64
CA LEU A 94 9.53 -4.21 5.25
C LEU A 94 9.21 -2.91 4.51
N GLY A 95 10.23 -2.18 4.05
CA GLY A 95 10.06 -0.98 3.22
C GLY A 95 9.27 -1.26 1.94
N GLU A 96 9.65 -2.31 1.20
CA GLU A 96 8.95 -2.74 -0.02
C GLU A 96 7.51 -3.19 0.29
N LEU A 97 7.32 -3.95 1.37
CA LEU A 97 6.00 -4.44 1.77
C LEU A 97 5.05 -3.32 2.22
N LYS A 98 5.55 -2.22 2.78
CA LYS A 98 4.72 -1.06 3.19
C LYS A 98 3.99 -0.46 1.99
N GLU A 99 4.62 -0.42 0.83
CA GLU A 99 4.00 0.10 -0.37
C GLU A 99 2.92 -0.85 -0.89
N ALA A 100 3.21 -2.15 -0.92
CA ALA A 100 2.23 -3.16 -1.25
C ALA A 100 1.04 -3.16 -0.27
N GLU A 101 1.28 -2.91 1.03
CA GLU A 101 0.22 -2.75 2.03
C GLU A 101 -0.62 -1.51 1.76
N SER A 102 0.00 -0.37 1.44
CA SER A 102 -0.70 0.86 1.06
C SER A 102 -1.59 0.64 -0.16
N VAL A 103 -1.08 -0.03 -1.20
CA VAL A 103 -1.87 -0.38 -2.38
C VAL A 103 -3.01 -1.33 -2.00
N SER A 104 -2.75 -2.36 -1.20
CA SER A 104 -3.79 -3.28 -0.74
C SER A 104 -4.91 -2.58 0.03
N LYS A 105 -4.60 -1.56 0.84
CA LYS A 105 -5.59 -0.75 1.55
C LYS A 105 -6.37 0.16 0.59
N ALA A 106 -5.69 0.77 -0.38
CA ALA A 106 -6.36 1.55 -1.42
C ALA A 106 -7.33 0.71 -2.25
N LEU A 107 -6.97 -0.54 -2.55
CA LEU A 107 -7.82 -1.50 -3.26
C LEU A 107 -9.06 -1.95 -2.47
N GLN A 108 -9.07 -1.77 -1.15
CA GLN A 108 -10.25 -2.03 -0.32
C GLN A 108 -11.24 -0.85 -0.35
N GLY A 109 -10.83 0.31 -0.86
CA GLY A 109 -11.75 1.40 -1.18
C GLY A 109 -12.74 0.97 -2.27
N GLY A 110 -14.00 1.38 -2.16
CA GLY A 110 -15.10 0.91 -3.01
C GLY A 110 -14.93 1.16 -4.52
N ASP A 111 -13.98 2.01 -4.93
CA ASP A 111 -13.76 2.39 -6.33
C ASP A 111 -12.53 1.70 -6.93
N VAL A 112 -12.71 0.46 -7.37
CA VAL A 112 -11.70 -0.29 -8.16
C VAL A 112 -11.70 0.23 -9.60
N ASN A 113 -11.04 1.36 -9.85
CA ASN A 113 -10.99 2.05 -11.15
C ASN A 113 -9.60 1.94 -11.84
N LEU A 114 -9.33 2.78 -12.84
CA LEU A 114 -8.01 2.86 -13.53
C LEU A 114 -6.81 3.08 -12.59
N LEU A 115 -7.01 3.60 -11.37
CA LEU A 115 -5.98 3.77 -10.35
C LEU A 115 -5.29 2.45 -9.98
N VAL A 116 -6.00 1.32 -10.08
CA VAL A 116 -5.39 0.00 -9.88
C VAL A 116 -4.17 -0.18 -10.79
N ARG A 117 -4.30 0.24 -12.06
CA ARG A 117 -3.20 0.15 -13.02
C ARG A 117 -2.07 1.11 -12.68
N VAL A 118 -2.39 2.33 -12.26
CA VAL A 118 -1.37 3.31 -11.81
C VAL A 118 -0.58 2.76 -10.63
N CYS A 119 -1.26 2.15 -9.64
CA CYS A 119 -0.61 1.51 -8.49
C CYS A 119 0.25 0.33 -8.90
N PHE A 120 -0.26 -0.56 -9.76
CA PHE A 120 0.49 -1.73 -10.23
C PHE A 120 1.72 -1.35 -11.05
N ASP A 121 1.60 -0.40 -11.96
CA ASP A 121 2.73 0.09 -12.76
C ASP A 121 3.79 0.75 -11.86
N GLY A 122 3.35 1.47 -10.82
CA GLY A 122 4.24 2.05 -9.80
C GLY A 122 4.99 0.98 -8.97
N LEU A 123 4.32 -0.12 -8.61
CA LEU A 123 4.97 -1.25 -7.93
C LEU A 123 5.95 -1.98 -8.85
N ILE A 124 5.60 -2.22 -10.12
CA ILE A 124 6.48 -2.85 -11.10
C ILE A 124 7.73 -2.00 -11.34
N ALA A 125 7.58 -0.67 -11.45
CA ALA A 125 8.70 0.24 -11.63
C ALA A 125 9.74 0.17 -10.48
N LYS A 126 9.30 -0.17 -9.28
CA LYS A 126 10.19 -0.37 -8.12
C LYS A 126 10.72 -1.79 -8.03
N LYS A 127 9.90 -2.78 -8.41
CA LYS A 127 10.25 -4.19 -8.35
C LYS A 127 9.75 -4.91 -9.59
N GLU A 128 10.64 -5.07 -10.56
CA GLU A 128 10.33 -5.67 -11.85
C GLU A 128 9.75 -7.09 -11.73
N SER A 129 10.13 -7.85 -10.69
CA SER A 129 9.60 -9.21 -10.46
C SER A 129 8.09 -9.27 -10.22
N TYR A 130 7.45 -8.15 -9.86
CA TYR A 130 5.99 -8.08 -9.73
C TYR A 130 5.28 -8.11 -11.10
N SER A 131 5.98 -7.83 -12.20
CA SER A 131 5.42 -7.86 -13.56
C SER A 131 4.76 -9.21 -13.86
N THR A 132 5.34 -10.31 -13.38
CA THR A 132 4.82 -11.69 -13.51
C THR A 132 3.36 -11.83 -13.09
N TYR A 133 2.89 -11.03 -12.13
CA TYR A 133 1.51 -11.10 -11.61
C TYR A 133 0.69 -9.82 -11.85
N LEU A 134 1.36 -8.67 -11.99
CA LEU A 134 0.74 -7.35 -12.03
C LEU A 134 0.77 -6.73 -13.44
N ALA A 135 1.56 -7.26 -14.37
CA ALA A 135 1.57 -6.75 -15.75
C ALA A 135 0.18 -6.87 -16.39
N PRO A 136 -0.17 -5.97 -17.33
CA PRO A 136 -1.45 -6.02 -18.03
C PRO A 136 -1.63 -7.27 -18.89
N ARG A 137 -0.54 -7.98 -19.20
CA ARG A 137 -0.52 -9.25 -19.94
C ARG A 137 -0.02 -10.44 -19.12
N ALA A 138 0.00 -10.30 -17.79
CA ALA A 138 0.35 -11.43 -16.94
C ALA A 138 -0.65 -12.59 -17.15
N GLU A 139 -0.18 -13.83 -17.05
CA GLU A 139 -0.99 -15.03 -17.33
C GLU A 139 -2.27 -15.12 -16.48
N ASN A 140 -2.23 -14.54 -15.28
CA ASN A 140 -3.37 -14.47 -14.36
C ASN A 140 -4.38 -13.34 -14.67
N VAL A 141 -4.20 -12.58 -15.75
CA VAL A 141 -5.11 -11.52 -16.18
C VAL A 141 -6.25 -12.09 -17.01
N HIS A 142 -7.49 -11.80 -16.60
CA HIS A 142 -8.68 -12.33 -17.29
C HIS A 142 -8.90 -11.72 -18.68
N SER A 143 -8.62 -10.43 -18.86
CA SER A 143 -8.81 -9.72 -20.13
C SER A 143 -7.58 -8.84 -20.46
N PRO A 144 -6.51 -9.44 -21.01
CA PRO A 144 -5.22 -8.75 -21.18
C PRO A 144 -5.29 -7.58 -22.18
N GLU A 145 -6.14 -7.66 -23.19
CA GLU A 145 -6.38 -6.59 -24.16
C GLU A 145 -7.05 -5.38 -23.50
N PHE A 146 -8.01 -5.62 -22.61
CA PHE A 146 -8.71 -4.59 -21.85
C PHE A 146 -7.76 -3.87 -20.88
N GLU A 147 -6.98 -4.61 -20.09
CA GLU A 147 -5.99 -4.01 -19.20
C GLU A 147 -4.89 -3.26 -19.98
N SER A 148 -4.47 -3.78 -21.13
CA SER A 148 -3.53 -3.07 -22.02
C SER A 148 -4.15 -1.79 -22.59
N GLY A 149 -5.44 -1.81 -22.93
CA GLY A 149 -6.21 -0.63 -23.32
C GLY A 149 -6.23 0.43 -22.21
N CYS A 150 -6.46 0.03 -20.97
CA CYS A 150 -6.40 0.91 -19.80
C CYS A 150 -5.03 1.60 -19.66
N VAL A 151 -3.94 0.84 -19.82
CA VAL A 151 -2.57 1.40 -19.80
C VAL A 151 -2.36 2.40 -20.94
N ARG A 152 -2.87 2.13 -22.15
CA ARG A 152 -2.79 3.08 -23.27
C ARG A 152 -3.58 4.37 -23.00
N VAL A 153 -4.78 4.27 -22.43
CA VAL A 153 -5.59 5.43 -22.05
C VAL A 153 -4.86 6.26 -20.99
N LEU A 154 -4.30 5.63 -19.96
CA LEU A 154 -3.53 6.31 -18.92
C LEU A 154 -2.27 7.01 -19.49
N LYS A 155 -1.53 6.36 -20.38
CA LYS A 155 -0.40 6.97 -21.09
C LYS A 155 -0.86 8.15 -21.96
N GLY A 156 -1.95 8.00 -22.71
CA GLY A 156 -2.53 9.06 -23.52
C GLY A 156 -3.01 10.26 -22.69
N GLN A 157 -3.60 10.02 -21.52
CA GLN A 157 -3.94 11.06 -20.56
C GLN A 157 -2.69 11.75 -20.02
N ALA A 158 -1.66 11.02 -19.60
CA ALA A 158 -0.39 11.59 -19.15
C ALA A 158 0.28 12.48 -20.22
N LEU A 159 0.21 12.08 -21.49
CA LEU A 159 0.68 12.88 -22.62
C LEU A 159 -0.20 14.11 -22.86
N ARG A 160 -1.52 14.00 -22.71
CA ARG A 160 -2.45 15.14 -22.79
C ARG A 160 -2.19 16.18 -21.70
N TRP A 161 -1.88 15.75 -20.48
CA TRP A 161 -1.48 16.63 -19.38
C TRP A 161 -0.12 17.29 -19.63
N ARG A 162 0.85 16.56 -20.24
CA ARG A 162 2.14 17.13 -20.66
C ARG A 162 2.00 18.15 -21.79
N LEU A 163 1.12 17.92 -22.77
CA LEU A 163 0.85 18.92 -23.82
C LEU A 163 0.24 20.20 -23.24
N PHE A 164 -0.63 20.10 -22.24
CA PHE A 164 -1.19 21.26 -21.53
C PHE A 164 -0.15 22.04 -20.70
N LEU A 165 0.95 21.39 -20.27
CA LEU A 165 2.06 22.00 -19.53
C LEU A 165 3.18 22.54 -20.44
N SER A 166 2.98 22.57 -21.76
CA SER A 166 3.87 23.27 -22.71
C SER A 166 3.62 24.79 -22.74
N VAL A 167 2.71 25.30 -21.90
CA VAL A 167 2.49 26.73 -21.66
C VAL A 167 3.29 27.14 -20.42
N PRO A 168 4.07 28.24 -20.44
CA PRO A 168 4.99 28.56 -19.35
C PRO A 168 4.31 28.67 -17.98
N LEU A 169 4.93 28.03 -16.98
CA LEU A 169 4.53 28.03 -15.57
C LEU A 169 4.45 29.46 -15.00
N ARG A 170 3.23 29.96 -14.77
CA ARG A 170 2.96 30.96 -13.72
C ARG A 170 1.96 30.39 -12.72
N LYS A 171 2.51 30.12 -11.53
CA LYS A 171 1.91 29.83 -10.22
C LYS A 171 0.47 29.28 -10.21
N VAL A 172 0.37 27.97 -9.98
CA VAL A 172 -0.80 27.34 -9.35
C VAL A 172 -0.39 26.80 -7.98
N SER A 173 -0.03 27.72 -7.09
CA SER A 173 -0.32 27.55 -5.67
C SER A 173 -1.61 28.34 -5.43
N ASP A 174 -2.57 27.76 -4.72
CA ASP A 174 -3.87 28.36 -4.33
C ASP A 174 -5.12 27.91 -5.11
N ARG A 175 -5.19 26.63 -5.52
CA ARG A 175 -6.47 26.02 -5.95
C ARG A 175 -6.77 24.63 -5.37
N VAL A 176 -6.28 24.34 -4.17
CA VAL A 176 -6.86 23.27 -3.31
C VAL A 176 -6.93 23.77 -1.87
N MET A 177 -7.70 24.83 -1.64
CA MET A 177 -8.22 25.22 -0.33
C MET A 177 -9.15 26.43 -0.55
N VAL A 178 -10.38 26.19 -1.00
CA VAL A 178 -11.62 26.96 -0.68
C VAL A 178 -12.75 26.25 -1.45
N THR A 179 -13.33 25.22 -0.84
CA THR A 179 -14.78 24.99 -0.93
C THR A 179 -15.37 25.22 0.46
N ARG A 180 -15.02 26.36 1.08
CA ARG A 180 -15.92 27.00 2.04
C ARG A 180 -16.99 27.70 1.22
N ARG A 181 -18.24 27.27 1.37
CA ARG A 181 -19.41 28.03 0.98
C ARG A 181 -19.29 29.42 1.60
N GLU A 182 -19.18 30.46 0.78
CA GLU A 182 -19.38 31.84 1.24
C GLU A 182 -20.87 32.20 1.22
N PRO A 183 -21.28 33.13 2.10
CA PRO A 183 -22.67 33.42 2.40
C PRO A 183 -23.34 34.24 1.30
N ARG A 184 -24.63 33.95 1.07
CA ARG A 184 -25.51 34.85 0.32
C ARG A 184 -25.68 36.15 1.12
N SER A 185 -25.59 37.27 0.42
CA SER A 185 -25.47 38.65 0.93
C SER A 185 -26.61 39.10 1.85
N LEU A 186 -26.24 40.04 2.75
CA LEU A 186 -27.12 40.87 3.56
C LEU A 186 -27.97 41.80 2.69
N SER A 187 -29.17 41.36 2.29
CA SER A 187 -30.25 42.28 1.87
C SER A 187 -31.65 41.69 1.92
N ASP A 188 -31.81 40.38 2.13
CA ASP A 188 -33.13 39.75 2.24
C ASP A 188 -33.34 39.18 3.66
N PHE A 189 -34.47 39.55 4.28
CA PHE A 189 -34.99 39.13 5.59
C PHE A 189 -34.57 39.91 6.85
N LYS A 190 -34.67 41.26 6.80
CA LYS A 190 -35.31 41.99 7.90
C LYS A 190 -36.79 42.18 7.54
N SER A 191 -37.67 41.97 8.53
CA SER A 191 -39.13 41.78 8.44
C SER A 191 -39.47 40.33 8.07
N VAL A 192 -39.93 39.48 8.99
CA VAL A 192 -41.08 39.67 9.87
C VAL A 192 -40.76 39.19 11.28
N ALA A 193 -40.92 40.09 12.24
CA ALA A 193 -41.16 39.74 13.62
C ALA A 193 -42.61 39.24 13.76
N ALA A 194 -42.76 38.04 14.31
CA ALA A 194 -43.89 37.56 15.11
C ALA A 194 -43.44 36.32 15.87
#